data_AF-A0A370F5R6-F1
#
_entry.id   AF-A0A370F5R6-F1
#
_cell.length_a   1.000
_cell.length_b   1.000
_cell.length_c   1.000
_cell.angle_alpha   90.00
_cell.angle_beta   90.00
_cell.angle_gamma   90.00
#
_symmetry.space_group_name_H-M   'P 1'
#
loop_
_entity.id
_entity.type
_entity.pdbx_description
1 polymer ?
#
loop_
_entity_poly.entity_id
_entity_poly.type
_entity_poly.pdbx_seq_one_letter_code
_entity_poly.pdbx_strand_id
1 'polypeptide(L)'
;MLLHQAPLEFARAVYGINDRASGRVGTMAAQDVARAEGMGVLVTRERVQQRARSYLPMEGREHCPRCWVFASTRTPLSFQRMEEGHELARCSSCGAEYPNP
;
A
#
# COMPACT_ATOMS: atom_id res chain seq x y z
N MET A 1 -2.02 -0.23 -14.32
CA MET A 1 -1.77 -1.62 -13.87
C MET A 1 -1.28 -1.64 -12.42
N LEU A 2 -2.06 -2.27 -11.53
CA LEU A 2 -1.77 -2.36 -10.08
C LEU A 2 -0.41 -3.00 -9.76
N LEU A 3 0.12 -3.87 -10.62
CA LEU A 3 1.43 -4.51 -10.42
C LEU A 3 2.56 -3.47 -10.20
N HIS A 4 2.50 -2.33 -10.89
CA HIS A 4 3.48 -1.24 -10.76
C HIS A 4 3.32 -0.42 -9.49
N GLN A 5 2.21 -0.57 -8.76
CA GLN A 5 1.95 0.19 -7.53
C GLN A 5 2.68 -0.41 -6.32
N ALA A 6 2.95 -1.72 -6.31
CA ALA A 6 3.63 -2.36 -5.18
C ALA A 6 5.07 -1.84 -4.95
N PRO A 7 5.91 -1.61 -5.98
CA PRO A 7 7.20 -0.93 -5.80
C PRO A 7 7.08 0.50 -5.25
N LEU A 8 6.02 1.24 -5.61
CA LEU A 8 5.78 2.59 -5.09
C LEU A 8 5.37 2.55 -3.61
N GLU A 9 4.54 1.59 -3.22
CA GLU A 9 4.18 1.38 -1.82
C GLU A 9 5.36 0.89 -0.98
N PHE A 10 6.29 0.12 -1.57
CA PHE A 10 7.58 -0.20 -0.94
C PHE A 10 8.39 1.07 -0.66
N ALA A 11 8.55 1.96 -1.64
CA ALA A 11 9.25 3.22 -1.44
C ALA A 11 8.59 4.04 -0.33
N ARG A 12 7.25 4.17 -0.33
CA ARG A 12 6.49 4.84 0.73
C ARG A 12 6.77 4.24 2.11
N ALA A 13 6.75 2.91 2.23
CA ALA A 13 7.04 2.23 3.49
C ALA A 13 8.47 2.52 3.99
N VAL A 14 9.46 2.46 3.10
CA VAL A 14 10.86 2.79 3.44
C VAL A 14 11.00 4.25 3.88
N TYR A 15 10.34 5.19 3.20
CA TYR A 15 10.29 6.58 3.62
C TYR A 15 9.68 6.72 5.03
N GLY A 16 8.55 6.06 5.29
CA GLY A 16 7.91 6.08 6.61
C GLY A 16 8.77 5.50 7.72
N ILE A 17 9.48 4.39 7.45
CA ILE A 17 10.44 3.78 8.39
C ILE A 17 11.55 4.79 8.71
N ASN A 18 12.13 5.42 7.70
CA ASN A 18 13.21 6.40 7.88
C ASN A 18 12.72 7.66 8.61
N ASP A 19 11.52 8.13 8.33
CA ASP A 19 10.92 9.27 9.02
C ASP A 19 10.73 8.96 10.51
N ARG A 20 10.20 7.79 10.85
CA ARG A 20 10.06 7.35 12.26
C ARG A 20 11.41 7.26 12.96
N ALA A 21 12.39 6.63 12.32
CA ALA A 21 13.75 6.53 12.86
C ALA A 21 14.42 7.91 13.06
N SER A 22 14.05 8.90 12.23
CA SER A 22 14.54 10.29 12.32
C SER A 22 13.70 11.20 13.24
N GLY A 23 12.69 10.66 13.93
CA GLY A 23 11.78 11.44 14.78
C GLY A 23 10.72 12.26 14.03
N ARG A 24 10.63 12.17 12.69
CA ARG A 24 9.61 12.84 11.87
C ARG A 24 8.29 12.06 11.86
N VAL A 25 7.65 11.93 13.01
CA VAL A 25 6.43 11.12 13.18
C VAL A 25 5.16 11.75 12.58
N GLY A 26 5.21 13.03 12.20
CA GLY A 26 4.07 13.77 11.64
C GLY A 26 3.79 13.53 10.16
N THR A 27 4.67 12.84 9.44
CA THR A 27 4.44 12.57 8.01
C THR A 27 3.41 11.47 7.83
N MET A 28 2.63 11.56 6.75
CA MET A 28 1.64 10.52 6.43
C MET A 28 2.27 9.13 6.29
N ALA A 29 3.48 9.05 5.73
CA ALA A 29 4.22 7.78 5.61
C ALA A 29 4.63 7.23 6.99
N ALA A 30 5.10 8.07 7.90
CA ALA A 30 5.41 7.67 9.27
C ALA A 30 4.16 7.21 10.04
N GLN A 31 3.04 7.89 9.83
CA GLN A 31 1.75 7.52 10.43
C GLN A 31 1.22 6.18 9.88
N ASP A 32 1.38 5.91 8.58
CA ASP A 32 1.00 4.62 7.99
C ASP A 32 1.82 3.46 8.58
N VAL A 33 3.13 3.66 8.80
CA VAL A 33 3.96 2.67 9.50
C VAL A 33 3.52 2.50 10.95
N ALA A 34 3.28 3.59 11.68
CA ALA A 34 2.82 3.54 13.06
C ALA A 34 1.47 2.81 13.20
N ARG A 35 0.54 3.03 12.26
CA ARG A 35 -0.76 2.37 12.23
C ARG A 35 -0.60 0.87 12.02
N ALA A 36 0.25 0.45 11.08
CA ALA A 36 0.56 -0.95 10.86
C ALA A 36 1.21 -1.62 12.08
N GLU A 37 2.19 -0.96 12.69
CA GLU A 37 2.83 -1.43 13.93
C GLU A 37 1.83 -1.54 15.10
N GLY A 38 0.91 -0.58 15.24
CA GLY A 38 -0.17 -0.61 16.23
C GLY A 38 -1.15 -1.78 16.04
N MET A 39 -1.24 -2.35 14.84
CA MET A 39 -1.99 -3.58 14.56
C MET A 39 -1.15 -4.86 14.76
N GLY A 40 0.04 -4.76 15.38
CA GLY A 40 0.94 -5.88 15.62
C GLY A 40 1.76 -6.31 14.41
N VAL A 41 1.81 -5.49 13.35
CA VAL A 41 2.55 -5.81 12.13
C VAL A 41 3.98 -5.31 12.24
N LEU A 42 4.95 -6.20 12.03
CA LEU A 42 6.35 -5.80 11.92
C LEU A 42 6.65 -5.23 10.53
N VAL A 43 6.92 -3.92 10.47
CA VAL A 43 7.18 -3.16 9.24
C VAL A 43 8.68 -2.86 9.10
N THR A 44 9.48 -3.88 8.75
CA THR A 44 10.90 -3.69 8.41
C THR A 44 11.10 -3.57 6.91
N ARG A 45 12.22 -2.95 6.50
CA ARG A 45 12.60 -2.81 5.09
C ARG A 45 12.58 -4.15 4.36
N GLU A 46 13.13 -5.20 4.96
CA GLU A 46 13.22 -6.54 4.37
C GLU A 46 11.82 -7.13 4.15
N ARG A 47 10.94 -7.03 5.15
CA ARG A 47 9.57 -7.56 5.06
C ARG A 47 8.75 -6.82 4.01
N VAL A 48 8.81 -5.49 3.98
CA VAL A 48 8.07 -4.72 2.97
C VAL A 48 8.63 -4.96 1.57
N GLN A 49 9.94 -5.15 1.42
CA GLN A 49 10.56 -5.49 0.14
C GLN A 49 10.13 -6.87 -0.35
N GLN A 50 10.16 -7.89 0.51
CA GLN A 50 9.72 -9.23 0.17
C GLN A 50 8.26 -9.23 -0.31
N ARG A 51 7.38 -8.54 0.41
CA ARG A 51 5.95 -8.44 0.05
C ARG A 51 5.74 -7.68 -1.26
N ALA A 52 6.44 -6.56 -1.46
CA ALA A 52 6.34 -5.82 -2.71
C ALA A 52 6.75 -6.65 -3.93
N ARG A 53 7.82 -7.46 -3.79
CA ARG A 53 8.28 -8.38 -4.84
C ARG A 53 7.32 -9.55 -5.10
N SER A 54 6.54 -9.96 -4.10
CA SER A 54 5.57 -11.05 -4.23
C SER A 54 4.14 -10.59 -4.51
N TYR A 55 3.95 -9.29 -4.77
CA TYR A 55 2.63 -8.76 -5.08
C TYR A 55 2.18 -9.23 -6.46
N LEU A 56 1.05 -9.95 -6.49
CA LEU A 56 0.47 -10.50 -7.70
C LEU A 56 -1.04 -10.18 -7.73
N PRO A 57 -1.46 -9.11 -8.42
CA PRO A 57 -2.88 -8.82 -8.58
C PRO A 57 -3.50 -9.89 -9.50
N MET A 58 -4.64 -10.45 -9.07
CA MET A 58 -5.43 -11.38 -9.88
C MET A 58 -6.61 -10.62 -10.48
N GLU A 59 -6.83 -10.80 -11.78
CA GLU A 59 -7.94 -10.16 -12.49
C GLU A 59 -9.29 -10.55 -11.87
N GLY A 60 -10.14 -9.55 -11.62
CA GLY A 60 -11.44 -9.72 -10.96
C GLY A 60 -11.36 -10.03 -9.46
N ARG A 61 -10.16 -10.08 -8.88
CA ARG A 61 -9.88 -10.30 -7.44
C ARG A 61 -8.69 -9.46 -6.98
N GLU A 62 -8.62 -8.23 -7.48
CA GLU A 62 -7.55 -7.31 -7.19
C GLU A 62 -7.58 -6.91 -5.72
N HIS A 63 -6.39 -6.78 -5.13
CA HIS A 63 -6.25 -6.41 -3.73
C HIS A 63 -5.27 -5.26 -3.60
N CYS A 64 -5.41 -4.49 -2.53
CA CYS A 64 -4.65 -3.26 -2.32
C CYS A 64 -3.14 -3.53 -2.18
N PRO A 65 -2.29 -2.93 -3.05
CA PRO A 65 -0.85 -2.97 -2.92
C PRO A 65 -0.35 -2.45 -1.57
N ARG A 66 -0.91 -1.36 -1.02
CA ARG A 66 -0.48 -0.81 0.28
C ARG A 66 -0.73 -1.78 1.43
N CYS A 67 -1.96 -2.30 1.55
CA CYS A 67 -2.29 -3.27 2.59
C CYS A 67 -1.43 -4.55 2.48
N TRP A 68 -1.13 -4.98 1.26
CA TRP A 68 -0.24 -6.11 1.04
C TRP A 68 1.20 -5.81 1.47
N VAL A 69 1.78 -4.70 1.03
CA VAL A 69 3.17 -4.33 1.35
C VAL A 69 3.35 -4.11 2.85
N PHE A 70 2.45 -3.35 3.47
CA PHE A 70 2.56 -3.02 4.89
C PHE A 70 2.22 -4.19 5.80
N ALA A 71 1.18 -4.98 5.47
CA ALA A 71 0.60 -5.95 6.40
C ALA A 71 0.41 -7.38 5.85
N SER A 72 0.79 -7.66 4.60
CA SER A 72 0.49 -8.92 3.90
C SER A 72 -1.02 -9.22 3.83
N THR A 73 -1.86 -8.18 3.92
CA THR A 73 -3.33 -8.31 3.91
C THR A 73 -3.87 -8.10 2.51
N ARG A 74 -4.63 -9.07 2.01
CA ARG A 74 -5.33 -8.97 0.70
C ARG A 74 -6.67 -8.26 0.87
N THR A 75 -6.63 -6.94 1.00
CA THR A 75 -7.86 -6.14 1.06
C THR A 75 -8.39 -5.93 -0.36
N PRO A 76 -9.64 -6.30 -0.68
CA PRO A 76 -10.20 -6.12 -2.00
C PRO A 76 -10.25 -4.64 -2.41
N LEU A 77 -10.10 -4.38 -3.72
CA LEU A 77 -10.30 -3.05 -4.29
C LEU A 77 -11.71 -2.92 -4.88
N SER A 78 -12.33 -1.76 -4.66
CA SER A 78 -13.54 -1.35 -5.38
C SER A 78 -13.15 -0.48 -6.56
N PHE A 79 -13.67 -0.78 -7.74
CA PHE A 79 -13.39 -0.02 -8.96
C PHE A 79 -14.55 0.92 -9.25
N GLN A 80 -14.22 2.19 -9.50
CA GLN A 80 -15.16 3.21 -9.90
C GLN A 80 -14.75 3.75 -11.27
N ARG A 81 -15.67 3.69 -12.23
CA ARG A 81 -15.47 4.30 -13.55
C ARG A 81 -15.59 5.81 -13.46
N MET A 82 -14.60 6.51 -14.01
CA MET A 82 -14.55 7.97 -14.12
C MET A 82 -15.11 8.41 -15.49
N GLU A 83 -15.52 9.68 -15.60
CA GLU A 83 -16.15 10.24 -16.81
C GLU A 83 -15.26 10.13 -18.07
N GLU A 84 -13.94 10.09 -17.89
CA GLU A 84 -12.94 10.02 -18.96
C GLU A 84 -12.58 8.59 -19.39
N GLY A 85 -13.31 7.57 -18.92
CA GLY A 85 -13.07 6.17 -19.26
C GLY A 85 -11.98 5.48 -18.44
N HIS A 86 -11.30 6.20 -17.56
CA HIS A 86 -10.38 5.64 -16.56
C HIS A 86 -11.13 4.97 -15.40
N GLU A 87 -10.52 3.96 -14.79
CA GLU A 87 -11.04 3.38 -13.55
C GLU A 87 -10.17 3.77 -12.35
N LEU A 88 -10.81 4.17 -11.26
CA LEU A 88 -10.15 4.41 -9.98
C LEU A 88 -10.36 3.20 -9.08
N ALA A 89 -9.27 2.55 -8.68
CA ALA A 89 -9.31 1.45 -7.74
C ALA A 89 -9.11 1.98 -6.32
N ARG A 90 -10.09 1.79 -5.44
CA ARG A 90 -10.07 2.30 -4.06
C ARG A 90 -10.06 1.17 -3.04
N CYS A 91 -9.24 1.31 -2.01
CA CYS A 91 -9.16 0.38 -0.89
C CYS A 91 -10.05 0.82 0.26
N SER A 92 -10.97 -0.05 0.70
CA SER A 92 -11.87 0.23 1.83
C SER A 92 -11.18 0.20 3.19
N SER A 93 -10.01 -0.45 3.31
CA SER A 93 -9.28 -0.58 4.58
C SER A 93 -8.35 0.61 4.85
N CYS A 94 -7.51 0.97 3.87
CA CYS A 94 -6.52 2.05 4.05
C CYS A 94 -6.85 3.34 3.29
N GLY A 95 -7.94 3.37 2.53
CA GLY A 95 -8.35 4.53 1.74
C GLY A 95 -7.46 4.84 0.54
N ALA A 96 -6.44 4.02 0.25
CA ALA A 96 -5.57 4.23 -0.89
C ALA A 96 -6.33 4.12 -2.22
N GLU A 97 -5.97 5.02 -3.14
CA GLU A 97 -6.53 5.10 -4.48
C GLU A 97 -5.43 4.88 -5.51
N TYR A 98 -5.75 4.10 -6.55
CA TYR A 98 -4.83 3.75 -7.62
C TYR A 98 -5.49 4.03 -8.96
N PRO A 99 -4.85 4.81 -9.84
CA PRO A 99 -5.31 4.91 -11.22
C PRO A 99 -5.15 3.55 -11.89
N ASN A 100 -6.24 3.04 -12.46
CA ASN A 100 -6.25 1.88 -13.33
C ASN A 100 -6.61 2.34 -14.75
N PRO A 101 -5.68 2.27 -15.70
CA PRO A 101 -5.95 2.63 -17.08
C PRO A 101 -6.96 1.66 -17.71
#